data_AF-A0A9E5RDV7-F1
#
_entry.id   AF-A0A9E5RDV7-F1
#
_cell.length_a   1.000
_cell.length_b   1.000
_cell.length_c   1.000
_cell.angle_alpha   90.00
_cell.angle_beta   90.00
_cell.angle_gamma   90.00
#
_symmetry.space_group_name_H-M   'P 1'
#
loop_
_entity.id
_entity.type
_entity.pdbx_description
1 polymer ?
#
loop_
_entity_poly.entity_id
_entity_poly.type
_entity_poly.pdbx_seq_one_letter_code
_entity_poly.pdbx_strand_id
1 'polypeptide(L)' 'MLYEDIGVSEYWIVDVQNVQIIAFAIVNLGSRRIKQSGVLPGLEISLLEEALQRTRQVNQSQVCAGLLQQFQANL' A
#
# COMPACT_ATOMS: atom_id res chain seq x y z
N MET A 1 -13.01 -6.69 -15.94
CA MET A 1 -11.56 -6.30 -16.05
C MET A 1 -10.73 -7.40 -15.39
N LEU A 2 -9.51 -7.67 -15.86
CA LEU A 2 -8.68 -8.81 -15.39
C LEU A 2 -8.64 -9.01 -13.87
N TYR A 3 -8.52 -7.94 -13.07
CA TYR A 3 -8.47 -8.04 -11.61
C TYR A 3 -9.82 -8.37 -10.95
N GLU A 4 -10.94 -8.06 -11.61
CA GLU A 4 -12.28 -8.48 -11.17
C GLU A 4 -12.48 -9.98 -11.41
N ASP A 5 -11.97 -10.48 -12.54
CA ASP A 5 -12.07 -11.89 -12.92
C ASP A 5 -11.18 -12.79 -12.03
N ILE A 6 -10.13 -12.22 -11.43
CA ILE A 6 -9.24 -12.88 -10.47
C ILE A 6 -9.85 -12.94 -9.05
N GLY A 7 -10.89 -12.15 -8.76
CA GLY A 7 -11.60 -12.20 -7.48
C GLY A 7 -10.86 -11.59 -6.28
N VAL A 8 -9.91 -10.68 -6.52
CA VAL A 8 -9.27 -9.91 -5.43
C VAL A 8 -10.22 -8.83 -4.89
N SER A 9 -10.19 -8.58 -3.59
CA SER A 9 -10.97 -7.49 -2.96
C SER A 9 -10.33 -6.10 -3.16
N GLU A 10 -9.02 -6.06 -3.41
CA GLU A 10 -8.21 -4.86 -3.47
C GLU A 10 -6.96 -5.10 -4.34
N TYR A 11 -6.54 -4.09 -5.10
CA TYR A 11 -5.29 -4.13 -5.87
C TYR A 11 -4.60 -2.76 -5.86
N TRP A 12 -3.27 -2.76 -5.83
CA TRP A 12 -2.45 -1.55 -5.76
C TRP A 12 -1.52 -1.47 -6.97
N ILE A 13 -1.38 -0.25 -7.48
CA ILE A 13 -0.40 0.10 -8.49
C ILE A 13 0.72 0.87 -7.79
N VAL A 14 1.96 0.41 -7.94
CA VAL A 14 3.14 1.09 -7.39
C VAL A 14 3.91 1.73 -8.55
N ASP A 15 3.89 3.06 -8.59
CA ASP A 15 4.79 3.85 -9.43
C ASP A 15 6.11 4.07 -8.68
N VAL A 16 7.08 3.22 -8.97
CA VAL A 16 8.40 3.24 -8.34
C VAL A 16 9.18 4.51 -8.72
N GLN A 17 8.98 5.03 -9.93
CA GLN A 17 9.72 6.20 -10.43
C GLN A 17 9.28 7.46 -9.70
N ASN A 18 7.97 7.63 -9.49
CA ASN A 18 7.39 8.80 -8.83
C ASN A 18 7.16 8.62 -7.33
N VAL A 19 7.38 7.42 -6.78
CA VAL A 19 7.08 7.07 -5.38
C VAL A 19 5.62 7.32 -5.05
N GLN A 20 4.75 6.74 -5.85
CA GLN A 20 3.32 6.88 -5.71
C GLN A 20 2.65 5.50 -5.66
N ILE A 21 1.65 5.36 -4.80
CA ILE A 21 0.82 4.16 -4.71
C ILE A 21 -0.63 4.55 -4.98
N ILE A 22 -1.23 3.90 -5.96
CA ILE A 22 -2.65 4.06 -6.27
C ILE A 22 -3.36 2.77 -5.88
N ALA A 23 -4.09 2.81 -4.78
CA ALA A 23 -4.84 1.68 -4.26
C ALA A 23 -6.30 1.72 -4.70
N PHE A 24 -6.86 0.55 -5.04
CA PHE A 24 -8.25 0.38 -5.44
C PHE A 24 -8.91 -0.77 -4.68
N ALA A 25 -10.12 -0.53 -4.19
CA ALA A 25 -11.04 -1.59 -3.75
C ALA A 25 -11.97 -1.99 -4.90
N ILE A 26 -12.30 -3.27 -5.02
CA ILE A 26 -13.31 -3.76 -5.96
C ILE A 26 -14.70 -3.58 -5.34
N VAL A 27 -15.59 -2.86 -6.02
CA VAL A 27 -16.96 -2.58 -5.56
C VAL A 27 -17.91 -2.58 -6.76
N ASN A 28 -18.97 -3.40 -6.69
CA ASN A 28 -20.09 -3.41 -7.65
C ASN A 28 -19.64 -3.44 -9.13
N LEU A 29 -18.84 -4.44 -9.52
CA LEU A 29 -18.33 -4.62 -10.89
C LEU A 29 -17.49 -3.43 -11.40
N GLY A 30 -16.82 -2.73 -10.48
CA GLY A 30 -15.88 -1.68 -10.78
C GLY A 30 -14.85 -1.51 -9.67
N SER A 31 -14.02 -0.47 -9.78
CA SER A 31 -13.00 -0.15 -8.79
C SER A 31 -13.15 1.26 -8.22
N ARG A 32 -12.84 1.40 -6.93
CA ARG A 32 -12.88 2.67 -6.19
C ARG A 32 -11.52 2.94 -5.58
N ARG A 33 -10.96 4.14 -5.82
CA ARG A 33 -9.72 4.55 -5.15
C ARG A 33 -9.90 4.59 -3.63
N ILE A 34 -8.90 4.08 -2.92
CA ILE A 34 -8.85 4.06 -1.45
C ILE A 34 -7.55 4.71 -0.95
N LYS A 35 -7.62 5.27 0.26
CA LYS A 35 -6.45 5.85 0.97
C LYS A 35 -5.96 4.98 2.13
N GLN A 36 -6.81 4.07 2.59
CA GLN A 36 -6.53 3.09 3.63
C GLN A 36 -6.89 1.71 3.08
N SER A 37 -6.08 0.70 3.41
CA SER A 37 -6.36 -0.67 3.00
C SER A 37 -7.61 -1.21 3.67
N GLY A 38 -8.47 -1.88 2.88
CA GLY A 38 -9.61 -2.63 3.41
C GLY A 38 -9.22 -4.04 3.85
N VAL A 39 -8.11 -4.59 3.33
CA VAL A 39 -7.61 -5.94 3.68
C VAL A 39 -6.57 -5.92 4.80
N LEU A 40 -5.93 -4.78 5.05
CA LEU A 40 -5.02 -4.54 6.17
C LEU A 40 -5.55 -3.36 7.01
N PRO A 41 -6.50 -3.58 7.94
CA PRO A 41 -7.11 -2.52 8.71
C PRO A 41 -6.08 -1.65 9.44
N GLY A 42 -6.26 -0.32 9.38
CA GLY A 42 -5.33 0.63 9.97
C GLY A 42 -4.14 1.02 9.09
N LEU A 43 -3.92 0.34 7.96
CA LEU A 43 -2.83 0.67 7.05
C LEU A 43 -3.21 1.81 6.09
N GLU A 44 -2.71 3.01 6.37
CA GLU A 44 -2.75 4.13 5.42
C GLU A 44 -1.76 3.89 4.27
N ILE A 45 -2.21 4.10 3.03
CA ILE A 45 -1.37 3.92 1.84
C ILE A 45 -0.22 4.95 1.80
N SER A 46 -0.46 6.16 2.34
CA SER A 46 0.58 7.20 2.47
C SER A 46 1.76 6.75 3.33
N LEU A 47 1.55 5.87 4.31
CA LEU A 47 2.64 5.33 5.13
C LEU A 47 3.63 4.52 4.28
N LEU A 48 3.12 3.78 3.30
CA LEU A 48 3.95 3.00 2.38
C LEU A 48 4.67 3.92 1.38
N GLU A 49 4.02 4.99 0.91
CA GLU A 49 4.67 6.01 0.07
C GLU A 49 5.83 6.69 0.83
N GLU A 50 5.63 7.06 2.09
CA GLU A 50 6.69 7.61 2.95
C GLU A 50 7.84 6.62 3.14
N ALA A 51 7.54 5.33 3.34
CA ALA A 51 8.55 4.29 3.45
C ALA A 51 9.35 4.17 2.15
N LEU A 52 8.69 4.07 0.99
CA LEU A 52 9.35 4.04 -0.32
C LEU A 52 10.17 5.31 -0.59
N GLN A 53 9.74 6.47 -0.09
CA GLN A 53 10.52 7.70 -0.21
C GLN A 53 11.81 7.61 0.61
N ARG A 54 11.76 7.04 1.83
CA ARG A 54 12.93 6.88 2.69
C ARG A 54 13.96 5.92 2.13
N THR A 55 13.56 4.92 1.34
CA THR A 55 14.52 3.96 0.73
C THR A 55 15.44 4.63 -0.30
N ARG A 56 15.08 5.83 -0.78
CA ARG A 56 15.96 6.65 -1.63
C ARG A 56 17.15 7.25 -0.87
N GLN A 57 17.10 7.28 0.45
CA GLN A 57 18.11 7.93 1.31
C GLN A 57 18.74 6.95 2.30
N VAL A 58 18.00 5.92 2.69
CA VAL A 58 18.35 4.96 3.75
C VAL A 58 18.30 3.55 3.18
N ASN A 59 19.14 2.66 3.71
CA ASN A 59 19.15 1.27 3.29
C ASN A 59 17.75 0.62 3.44
N GLN A 60 17.30 -0.11 2.41
CA GLN A 60 16.00 -0.79 2.38
C GLN A 60 15.71 -1.60 3.65
N SER A 61 16.69 -2.35 4.16
CA SER A 61 16.51 -3.20 5.34
C SER A 61 16.21 -2.39 6.60
N GLN A 62 16.80 -1.20 6.73
CA GLN A 62 16.54 -0.31 7.87
C GLN A 62 15.14 0.31 7.79
N VAL A 63 14.70 0.69 6.58
CA VAL A 63 13.34 1.20 6.37
C VAL A 63 12.31 0.12 6.69
N CYS A 64 12.50 -1.11 6.18
CA CYS A 64 11.61 -2.24 6.47
C CYS A 64 11.57 -2.57 7.97
N ALA A 65 12.72 -2.57 8.66
CA ALA A 65 12.77 -2.80 10.10
C ALA A 65 11.95 -1.75 10.88
N GLY A 66 12.07 -0.47 10.50
CA GLY A 66 11.28 0.61 11.09
C GLY A 66 9.77 0.47 10.84
N LEU A 67 9.37 0.06 9.63
CA LEU A 67 7.96 -0.19 9.29
C LEU A 67 7.37 -1.31 10.16
N LEU A 68 8.11 -2.42 10.32
CA LEU A 68 7.68 -3.55 11.16
C LEU A 68 7.53 -3.15 12.63
N GLN A 69 8.44 -2.31 13.15
CA GLN A 69 8.31 -1.78 14.51
C GLN A 69 7.06 -0.93 14.69
N GLN A 70 6.73 -0.07 13.70
CA GLN A 70 5.50 0.74 13.74
C GLN A 70 4.24 -0.12 13.72
N PHE A 71 4.22 -1.22 12.95
CA PHE A 71 3.10 -2.14 12.94
C PHE A 71 2.97 -2.91 14.26
N GLN A 72 4.08 -3.31 14.88
CA GLN A 72 4.04 -3.96 16.20
C GLN A 72 3.55 -3.02 17.30
N ALA A 73 3.83 -1.72 17.21
CA ALA A 73 3.41 -0.74 18.22
C ALA A 73 1.92 -0.35 18.11
N ASN A 74 1.30 -0.60 16.96
CA ASN A 74 -0.10 -0.24 16.67
C ASN A 74 -1.05 -1.46 16.61
N LEU A 75 -0.55 -2.66 16.95
CA LEU A 75 -1.33 -3.88 17.18
C LEU A 75 -1.78 -3.96 18.65
#